data_AF-A0A4P7D928-F1
#
_entry.id   AF-A0A4P7D928-F1
#
_cell.length_a   1.000
_cell.length_b   1.000
_cell.length_c   1.000
_cell.angle_alpha   90.00
_cell.angle_beta   90.00
_cell.angle_gamma   90.00
#
_symmetry.space_group_name_H-M   'P 1'
#
loop_
_entity.id
_entity.type
_entity.pdbx_description
1 polymer ?
#
loop_
_entity_poly.entity_id
_entity_poly.type
_entity_poly.pdbx_seq_one_letter_code
_entity_poly.pdbx_strand_id
1 'polypeptide(L)'
;MNQTSRKVMRFTAWSAIIGGLLAYANVGLSVAVTGPDADMVLHGASMLALPPETRDLFRWCMVADTLGFYLPFLVIGGYFVHEFRDELGALGNMIVMVVVLYVVVGVTGAVLEFAILHPLAHLYAGGDDATRNAAAAVWTAIANGTQNGLWWIEGPLVLFWAPIAANVLKKAGWKGGILLKIVGWGFGIFFLFGFFPDLSALSNASEMVVVLVLPLWMLLFGWQLLRRARTLPARLQGAGATT
;
A
#
# COMPACT_ATOMS: atom_id res chain seq x y z
N MET A 1 6.42 30.21 -4.72
CA MET A 1 5.61 29.27 -3.91
C MET A 1 5.04 29.98 -2.69
N ASN A 2 3.71 29.99 -2.55
CA ASN A 2 3.04 30.54 -1.37
C ASN A 2 3.15 29.60 -0.14
N GLN A 3 2.79 30.10 1.05
CA GLN A 3 2.87 29.32 2.31
C GLN A 3 2.01 28.05 2.26
N THR A 4 0.89 28.09 1.54
CA THR A 4 -0.02 26.95 1.33
C THR A 4 0.67 25.80 0.61
N SER A 5 1.38 26.08 -0.49
CA SER A 5 2.14 25.06 -1.23
C SER A 5 3.20 24.38 -0.35
N ARG A 6 3.91 25.15 0.50
CA ARG A 6 4.86 24.56 1.47
C ARG A 6 4.20 23.66 2.51
N LYS A 7 3.00 24.03 2.99
CA LYS A 7 2.25 23.19 3.94
C LYS A 7 1.80 21.88 3.28
N VAL A 8 1.28 21.94 2.06
CA VAL A 8 0.87 20.76 1.29
C VAL A 8 2.06 19.83 1.05
N MET A 9 3.20 20.34 0.57
CA MET A 9 4.41 19.53 0.38
C MET A 9 4.86 18.83 1.67
N ARG A 10 4.83 19.53 2.82
CA ARG A 10 5.22 18.93 4.10
C ARG A 10 4.23 17.86 4.55
N PHE A 11 2.94 18.10 4.36
CA PHE A 11 1.90 17.12 4.68
C PHE A 11 2.08 15.86 3.84
N THR A 12 2.18 15.99 2.52
CA THR A 12 2.46 14.86 1.61
C THR A 12 3.74 14.13 1.97
N ALA A 13 4.80 14.87 2.33
CA ALA A 13 6.08 14.25 2.68
C ALA A 13 5.99 13.41 3.95
N TRP A 14 5.31 13.92 4.98
CA TRP A 14 5.09 13.17 6.22
C TRP A 14 4.12 12.00 6.02
N SER A 15 3.06 12.16 5.22
CA SER A 15 2.18 11.06 4.84
C SER A 15 2.97 9.94 4.15
N ALA A 16 3.89 10.26 3.24
CA ALA A 16 4.73 9.26 2.59
C ALA A 16 5.71 8.58 3.56
N ILE A 17 6.34 9.35 4.46
CA ILE A 17 7.29 8.78 5.43
C ILE A 17 6.58 7.87 6.44
N ILE A 18 5.51 8.37 7.06
CA ILE A 18 4.73 7.61 8.05
C ILE A 18 4.11 6.38 7.38
N GLY A 19 3.55 6.54 6.17
CA GLY A 19 3.03 5.44 5.38
C GLY A 19 4.10 4.37 5.10
N GLY A 20 5.29 4.77 4.65
CA GLY A 20 6.38 3.81 4.39
C GLY A 20 6.84 3.06 5.66
N LEU A 21 6.86 3.72 6.81
CA LEU A 21 7.16 3.05 8.09
C LEU A 21 6.07 2.06 8.49
N LEU A 22 4.81 2.44 8.35
CA LEU A 22 3.67 1.57 8.67
C LEU A 22 3.56 0.40 7.71
N ALA A 23 3.90 0.58 6.43
CA ALA A 23 3.97 -0.52 5.46
C ALA A 23 5.04 -1.55 5.83
N TYR A 24 6.22 -1.12 6.31
CA TYR A 24 7.19 -2.07 6.88
C TYR A 24 6.72 -2.70 8.19
N ALA A 25 5.97 -1.96 9.01
CA ALA A 25 5.35 -2.53 10.21
C ALA A 25 4.32 -3.61 9.85
N ASN A 26 3.51 -3.42 8.81
CA ASN A 26 2.61 -4.44 8.27
C ASN A 26 3.39 -5.71 7.90
N VAL A 27 4.46 -5.61 7.10
CA VAL A 27 5.28 -6.78 6.73
C VAL A 27 5.83 -7.49 7.98
N GLY A 28 6.38 -6.74 8.93
CA GLY A 28 6.90 -7.30 10.18
C GLY A 28 5.83 -7.98 11.05
N LEU A 29 4.65 -7.38 11.16
CA LEU A 29 3.51 -7.94 11.89
C LEU A 29 2.97 -9.19 11.20
N SER A 30 2.88 -9.19 9.87
CA SER A 30 2.48 -10.37 9.10
C SER A 30 3.43 -11.53 9.39
N VAL A 31 4.74 -11.32 9.28
CA VAL A 31 5.74 -12.36 9.58
C VAL A 31 5.67 -12.80 11.04
N ALA A 32 5.37 -11.90 11.98
CA ALA A 32 5.20 -12.28 13.39
C ALA A 32 3.98 -13.19 13.63
N VAL A 33 2.95 -13.10 12.78
CA VAL A 33 1.74 -13.92 12.84
C VAL A 33 1.92 -15.22 12.08
N THR A 34 2.37 -15.15 10.82
CA THR A 34 2.38 -16.27 9.87
C THR A 34 3.71 -17.02 9.85
N GLY A 35 4.75 -16.47 10.48
CA GLY A 35 6.11 -16.97 10.32
C GLY A 35 6.55 -16.93 8.85
N PRO A 36 7.26 -17.96 8.36
CA PRO A 36 7.69 -18.03 6.96
C PRO A 36 6.56 -18.43 5.99
N ASP A 37 5.42 -18.90 6.49
CA ASP A 37 4.31 -19.41 5.68
C ASP A 37 3.21 -18.35 5.54
N ALA A 38 3.37 -17.44 4.57
CA ALA A 38 2.37 -16.40 4.30
C ALA A 38 0.99 -16.99 3.93
N ASP A 39 0.95 -18.19 3.34
CA ASP A 39 -0.29 -18.87 2.95
C ASP A 39 -1.08 -19.35 4.18
N MET A 40 -0.49 -19.33 5.38
CA MET A 40 -1.20 -19.59 6.63
C MET A 40 -2.45 -18.71 6.79
N VAL A 41 -2.45 -17.49 6.27
CA VAL A 41 -3.62 -16.57 6.29
C VAL A 41 -4.84 -17.21 5.61
N LEU A 42 -4.63 -18.05 4.58
CA LEU A 42 -5.71 -18.72 3.85
C LEU A 42 -6.30 -19.92 4.61
N HIS A 43 -5.59 -20.41 5.65
CA HIS A 43 -5.99 -21.57 6.44
C HIS A 43 -6.82 -21.17 7.67
N GLY A 44 -8.15 -21.20 7.53
CA GLY A 44 -9.06 -20.69 8.56
C GLY A 44 -8.99 -21.39 9.90
N ALA A 45 -8.85 -22.72 9.93
CA ALA A 45 -8.67 -23.44 11.18
C ALA A 45 -7.40 -22.97 11.92
N SER A 46 -6.31 -22.74 11.19
CA SER A 46 -5.04 -22.27 11.74
C SER A 46 -5.15 -20.83 12.27
N MET A 47 -5.67 -19.91 11.45
CA MET A 47 -5.83 -18.50 11.84
C MET A 47 -6.77 -18.31 13.03
N LEU A 48 -7.89 -19.03 13.07
CA LEU A 48 -8.87 -18.90 14.15
C LEU A 48 -8.41 -19.58 15.46
N ALA A 49 -7.52 -20.57 15.37
CA ALA A 49 -6.93 -21.23 16.52
C ALA A 49 -5.75 -20.47 17.16
N LEU A 50 -5.28 -19.38 16.53
CA LEU A 50 -4.20 -18.57 17.07
C LEU A 50 -4.52 -18.01 18.48
N PRO A 51 -3.51 -17.87 19.36
CA PRO A 51 -3.67 -17.16 20.62
C PRO A 51 -4.28 -15.76 20.41
N PRO A 52 -5.09 -15.26 21.36
CA PRO A 52 -5.68 -13.91 21.26
C PRO A 52 -4.67 -12.81 20.95
N GLU A 53 -3.49 -12.87 21.57
CA GLU A 53 -2.43 -11.88 21.40
C GLU A 53 -1.86 -11.90 19.97
N THR A 54 -1.73 -13.09 19.37
CA THR A 54 -1.29 -13.24 17.97
C THR A 54 -2.37 -12.75 16.99
N ARG A 55 -3.66 -12.98 17.30
CA ARG A 55 -4.76 -12.42 16.50
C ARG A 55 -4.79 -10.89 16.56
N ASP A 56 -4.51 -10.30 17.73
CA ASP A 56 -4.38 -8.85 17.85
C ASP A 56 -3.21 -8.30 17.02
N LEU A 57 -2.07 -9.00 16.96
CA LEU A 57 -0.98 -8.64 16.04
C LEU A 57 -1.43 -8.64 14.58
N PHE A 58 -2.24 -9.62 14.17
CA PHE A 58 -2.80 -9.64 12.81
C PHE A 58 -3.77 -8.47 12.57
N ARG A 59 -4.58 -8.10 13.56
CA ARG A 59 -5.44 -6.91 13.44
C ARG A 59 -4.62 -5.63 13.30
N TRP A 60 -3.53 -5.50 14.05
CA TRP A 60 -2.58 -4.40 13.86
C TRP A 60 -1.88 -4.45 12.50
N CYS A 61 -1.64 -5.65 11.96
CA CYS A 61 -1.12 -5.84 10.61
C CYS A 61 -2.07 -5.18 9.59
N MET A 62 -3.38 -5.42 9.68
CA MET A 62 -4.39 -4.81 8.79
C MET A 62 -4.54 -3.30 8.97
N VAL A 63 -4.36 -2.80 10.20
CA VAL A 63 -4.33 -1.34 10.46
C VAL A 63 -3.09 -0.71 9.81
N ALA A 64 -1.92 -1.33 10.00
CA ALA A 64 -0.67 -0.90 9.40
C ALA A 64 -0.72 -0.97 7.87
N ASP A 65 -1.44 -1.94 7.32
CA ASP A 65 -1.71 -2.09 5.89
C ASP A 65 -2.51 -0.89 5.35
N THR A 66 -3.66 -0.63 5.96
CA THR A 66 -4.55 0.51 5.65
C THR A 66 -3.79 1.85 5.66
N LEU A 67 -3.02 2.08 6.73
CA LEU A 67 -2.29 3.32 6.94
C LEU A 67 -0.95 3.39 6.21
N GLY A 68 -0.43 2.25 5.74
CA GLY A 68 0.88 2.11 5.14
C GLY A 68 0.83 2.04 3.62
N PHE A 69 0.09 1.06 3.09
CA PHE A 69 0.02 0.79 1.66
C PHE A 69 -1.09 1.56 0.94
N TYR A 70 -2.15 2.02 1.64
CA TYR A 70 -3.32 2.59 0.94
C TYR A 70 -3.53 4.08 1.19
N LEU A 71 -3.95 4.50 2.39
CA LEU A 71 -4.36 5.89 2.62
C LEU A 71 -3.30 6.95 2.26
N PRO A 72 -1.98 6.73 2.47
CA PRO A 72 -0.95 7.67 2.02
C PRO A 72 -0.99 7.98 0.52
N PHE A 73 -1.44 7.04 -0.32
CA PHE A 73 -1.49 7.22 -1.76
C PHE A 73 -2.58 8.18 -2.22
N LEU A 74 -3.63 8.43 -1.42
CA LEU A 74 -4.55 9.54 -1.71
C LEU A 74 -3.82 10.89 -1.65
N VAL A 75 -2.94 11.06 -0.67
CA VAL A 75 -2.17 12.29 -0.47
C VAL A 75 -1.03 12.39 -1.48
N ILE A 76 -0.29 11.30 -1.70
CA ILE A 76 0.82 11.25 -2.67
C ILE A 76 0.27 11.43 -4.08
N GLY A 77 -0.78 10.70 -4.46
CA GLY A 77 -1.42 10.79 -5.77
C GLY A 77 -2.03 12.16 -6.03
N GLY A 78 -2.76 12.71 -5.04
CA GLY A 78 -3.31 14.07 -5.13
C GLY A 78 -2.24 15.13 -5.31
N TYR A 79 -1.14 15.06 -4.56
CA TYR A 79 0.01 15.95 -4.74
C TYR A 79 0.66 15.78 -6.12
N PHE A 80 0.90 14.53 -6.53
CA PHE A 80 1.56 14.23 -7.80
C PHE A 80 0.77 14.76 -9.00
N VAL A 81 -0.55 14.53 -9.03
CA VAL A 81 -1.40 15.01 -10.13
C VAL A 81 -1.56 16.53 -10.10
N HIS A 82 -1.56 17.14 -8.92
CA HIS A 82 -1.56 18.60 -8.79
C HIS A 82 -0.27 19.24 -9.31
N GLU A 83 0.88 18.72 -8.88
CA GLU A 83 2.20 19.28 -9.20
C GLU A 83 2.56 19.10 -10.68
N PHE A 84 2.16 17.98 -11.28
CA PHE A 84 2.50 17.63 -12.68
C PHE A 84 1.31 17.70 -13.62
N ARG A 85 0.33 18.56 -13.33
CA ARG A 85 -0.93 18.64 -14.08
C ARG A 85 -0.69 18.90 -15.57
N ASP A 86 0.23 19.82 -15.88
CA ASP A 86 0.49 20.24 -17.25
C ASP A 86 1.19 19.15 -18.06
N GLU A 87 2.07 18.37 -17.43
CA GLU A 87 2.75 17.23 -18.04
C GLU A 87 1.84 16.01 -18.21
N LEU A 88 0.88 15.83 -17.31
CA LEU A 88 0.00 14.67 -17.29
C LEU A 88 -1.21 14.82 -18.21
N GLY A 89 -1.76 16.03 -18.36
CA GLY A 89 -2.99 16.26 -19.12
C GLY A 89 -4.11 15.28 -18.73
N ALA A 90 -4.72 14.60 -19.71
CA ALA A 90 -5.78 13.62 -19.47
C ALA A 90 -5.34 12.38 -18.67
N LEU A 91 -4.04 12.02 -18.72
CA LEU A 91 -3.52 10.90 -17.92
C LEU A 91 -3.61 11.18 -16.41
N GLY A 92 -3.61 12.45 -16.01
CA GLY A 92 -3.77 12.84 -14.61
C GLY A 92 -5.10 12.33 -14.03
N ASN A 93 -6.20 12.47 -14.78
CA ASN A 93 -7.52 11.99 -14.36
C ASN A 93 -7.56 10.46 -14.26
N MET A 94 -6.92 9.76 -15.21
CA MET A 94 -6.83 8.29 -15.20
C MET A 94 -6.03 7.80 -14.00
N ILE A 95 -4.91 8.47 -13.67
CA ILE A 95 -4.09 8.18 -12.49
C ILE A 95 -4.91 8.36 -11.22
N VAL A 96 -5.66 9.47 -11.08
CA VAL A 96 -6.54 9.67 -9.91
C VAL A 96 -7.52 8.52 -9.78
N MET A 97 -8.18 8.13 -10.86
CA MET A 97 -9.16 7.04 -10.84
C MET A 97 -8.54 5.72 -10.39
N VAL A 98 -7.39 5.32 -10.95
CA VAL A 98 -6.76 4.04 -10.56
C VAL A 98 -6.17 4.09 -9.15
N VAL A 99 -5.67 5.24 -8.68
CA VAL A 99 -5.19 5.39 -7.30
C VAL A 99 -6.36 5.30 -6.32
N VAL A 100 -7.51 5.91 -6.62
CA VAL A 100 -8.71 5.80 -5.79
C VAL A 100 -9.20 4.36 -5.75
N LEU A 101 -9.26 3.67 -6.89
CA LEU A 101 -9.63 2.25 -6.94
C LEU A 101 -8.67 1.37 -6.14
N TYR A 102 -7.36 1.60 -6.28
CA TYR A 102 -6.31 0.91 -5.53
C TYR A 102 -6.55 1.02 -4.02
N VAL A 103 -6.80 2.25 -3.54
CA VAL A 103 -7.06 2.50 -2.13
C VAL A 103 -8.37 1.87 -1.67
N VAL A 104 -9.45 1.98 -2.45
CA VAL A 104 -10.75 1.40 -2.08
C VAL A 104 -10.66 -0.12 -1.94
N VAL A 105 -10.06 -0.79 -2.91
CA VAL A 105 -9.91 -2.25 -2.91
C VAL A 105 -9.04 -2.70 -1.74
N GLY A 106 -7.87 -2.09 -1.59
CA GLY A 106 -6.92 -2.43 -0.54
C GLY A 106 -7.49 -2.28 0.87
N VAL A 107 -8.07 -1.10 1.15
CA VAL A 107 -8.71 -0.82 2.45
C VAL A 107 -9.90 -1.76 2.69
N THR A 108 -10.67 -2.11 1.66
CA THR A 108 -11.79 -3.05 1.81
C THR A 108 -11.28 -4.41 2.26
N GLY A 109 -10.23 -4.95 1.63
CA GLY A 109 -9.61 -6.23 2.03
C GLY A 109 -9.12 -6.21 3.48
N ALA A 110 -8.31 -5.20 3.82
CA ALA A 110 -7.74 -5.06 5.16
C ALA A 110 -8.82 -4.92 6.25
N VAL A 111 -9.85 -4.10 6.00
CA VAL A 111 -10.94 -3.87 6.97
C VAL A 111 -11.83 -5.09 7.13
N LEU A 112 -12.08 -5.86 6.07
CA LEU A 112 -12.83 -7.11 6.15
C LEU A 112 -12.11 -8.10 7.08
N GLU A 113 -10.84 -8.41 6.79
CA GLU A 113 -10.06 -9.35 7.60
C GLU A 113 -9.88 -8.86 9.06
N PHE A 114 -9.68 -7.55 9.26
CA PHE A 114 -9.64 -6.93 10.59
C PHE A 114 -10.93 -7.14 11.39
N ALA A 115 -12.08 -6.93 10.74
CA ALA A 115 -13.37 -6.92 11.41
C ALA A 115 -13.86 -8.33 11.79
N ILE A 116 -13.58 -9.32 10.95
CA ILE A 116 -14.17 -10.65 11.08
C ILE A 116 -13.32 -11.64 11.88
N LEU A 117 -12.00 -11.40 12.05
CA LEU A 117 -11.10 -12.34 12.74
C LEU A 117 -11.57 -12.70 14.16
N HIS A 118 -11.82 -11.70 15.01
CA HIS A 118 -12.20 -11.93 16.41
C HIS A 118 -13.59 -12.57 16.57
N PRO A 119 -14.65 -12.07 15.91
CA PRO A 119 -15.96 -12.71 15.95
C PRO A 119 -15.91 -14.19 15.53
N LEU A 120 -15.22 -14.50 14.42
CA LEU A 120 -15.12 -15.89 13.96
C LEU A 120 -14.31 -16.75 14.91
N ALA A 121 -13.22 -16.23 15.47
CA ALA A 121 -12.39 -17.00 16.37
C ALA A 121 -13.08 -17.25 17.73
N HIS A 122 -13.99 -16.36 18.16
CA HIS A 122 -14.85 -16.61 19.32
C HIS A 122 -15.84 -17.75 19.05
N LEU A 123 -16.51 -17.74 17.90
CA LEU A 123 -17.38 -18.84 17.45
C LEU A 123 -16.61 -20.17 17.32
N TYR A 124 -15.39 -20.11 16.81
CA TYR A 124 -14.52 -21.26 16.65
C TYR A 124 -14.06 -21.86 17.98
N ALA A 125 -13.82 -21.05 19.01
CA ALA A 125 -13.37 -21.54 20.31
C ALA A 125 -14.52 -22.17 21.15
N GLY A 126 -15.74 -21.65 21.02
CA GLY A 126 -16.89 -22.07 21.83
C GLY A 126 -17.92 -22.97 21.13
N GLY A 127 -17.79 -23.18 19.82
CA GLY A 127 -18.74 -23.92 19.01
C GLY A 127 -18.55 -25.43 19.02
N ASP A 128 -19.61 -26.16 18.63
CA ASP A 128 -19.51 -27.56 18.25
C ASP A 128 -18.74 -27.75 16.94
N ASP A 129 -18.47 -29.00 16.54
CA ASP A 129 -17.68 -29.29 15.34
C ASP A 129 -18.28 -28.66 14.07
N ALA A 130 -19.61 -28.60 13.97
CA ALA A 130 -20.30 -27.95 12.86
C ALA A 130 -20.03 -26.43 12.84
N THR A 131 -20.16 -25.76 13.98
CA THR A 131 -19.90 -24.31 14.12
C THR A 131 -18.44 -23.97 13.85
N ARG A 132 -17.51 -24.80 14.34
CA ARG A 132 -16.07 -24.63 14.10
C ARG A 132 -15.72 -24.72 12.62
N ASN A 133 -16.24 -25.74 11.94
CA ASN A 133 -16.03 -25.91 10.51
C ASN A 133 -16.64 -24.74 9.72
N ALA A 134 -17.83 -24.28 10.10
CA ALA A 134 -18.46 -23.12 9.46
C ALA A 134 -17.62 -21.84 9.65
N ALA A 135 -17.14 -21.55 10.86
CA ALA A 135 -16.31 -20.39 11.12
C ALA A 135 -14.99 -20.41 10.33
N ALA A 136 -14.32 -21.58 10.29
CA ALA A 136 -13.09 -21.76 9.51
C ALA A 136 -13.34 -21.57 8.00
N ALA A 137 -14.45 -22.11 7.48
CA ALA A 137 -14.83 -21.92 6.08
C ALA A 137 -15.11 -20.44 5.74
N VAL A 138 -15.81 -19.71 6.62
CA VAL A 138 -16.07 -18.28 6.43
C VAL A 138 -14.77 -17.47 6.41
N TRP A 139 -13.85 -17.74 7.34
CA TRP A 139 -12.54 -17.11 7.33
C TRP A 139 -11.81 -17.40 6.01
N THR A 140 -11.67 -18.67 5.64
CA THR A 140 -10.96 -19.08 4.43
C THR A 140 -11.56 -18.45 3.18
N ALA A 141 -12.89 -18.34 3.09
CA ALA A 141 -13.56 -17.68 1.97
C ALA A 141 -13.24 -16.17 1.91
N ILE A 142 -13.28 -15.47 3.05
CA ILE A 142 -12.95 -14.04 3.12
C ILE A 142 -11.48 -13.82 2.80
N ALA A 143 -10.57 -14.57 3.41
CA ALA A 143 -9.14 -14.49 3.16
C ALA A 143 -8.82 -14.75 1.68
N ASN A 144 -9.42 -15.78 1.05
CA ASN A 144 -9.23 -15.99 -0.38
C ASN A 144 -9.81 -14.86 -1.23
N GLY A 145 -11.00 -14.36 -0.90
CA GLY A 145 -11.60 -13.23 -1.60
C GLY A 145 -10.75 -11.95 -1.50
N THR A 146 -10.07 -11.76 -0.38
CA THR A 146 -9.13 -10.65 -0.17
C THR A 146 -7.81 -10.88 -0.90
N GLN A 147 -7.03 -11.89 -0.52
CA GLN A 147 -5.68 -12.14 -1.02
C GLN A 147 -5.66 -12.42 -2.53
N ASN A 148 -6.53 -13.33 -2.98
CA ASN A 148 -6.56 -13.83 -4.36
C ASN A 148 -7.60 -13.10 -5.24
N GLY A 149 -8.30 -12.10 -4.70
CA GLY A 149 -9.33 -11.35 -5.40
C GLY A 149 -9.09 -9.84 -5.33
N LEU A 150 -9.43 -9.24 -4.19
CA LEU A 150 -9.28 -7.80 -3.96
C LEU A 150 -7.82 -7.37 -4.16
N TRP A 151 -6.88 -7.88 -3.37
CA TRP A 151 -5.48 -7.46 -3.45
C TRP A 151 -4.80 -7.91 -4.74
N TRP A 152 -5.26 -9.00 -5.34
CA TRP A 152 -4.80 -9.41 -6.67
C TRP A 152 -5.05 -8.35 -7.76
N ILE A 153 -6.20 -7.65 -7.73
CA ILE A 153 -6.49 -6.59 -8.73
C ILE A 153 -5.64 -5.32 -8.54
N GLU A 154 -4.89 -5.19 -7.43
CA GLU A 154 -3.94 -4.09 -7.27
C GLU A 154 -2.85 -4.13 -8.32
N GLY A 155 -2.50 -5.33 -8.80
CA GLY A 155 -1.53 -5.54 -9.86
C GLY A 155 -1.70 -4.63 -11.08
N PRO A 156 -2.81 -4.72 -11.82
CA PRO A 156 -3.06 -3.85 -12.97
C PRO A 156 -3.24 -2.38 -12.58
N LEU A 157 -3.80 -2.08 -11.41
CA LEU A 157 -3.99 -0.70 -10.94
C LEU A 157 -2.64 -0.01 -10.73
N VAL A 158 -1.70 -0.66 -10.03
CA VAL A 158 -0.35 -0.14 -9.77
C VAL A 158 0.50 -0.16 -11.03
N LEU A 159 0.44 -1.22 -11.84
CA LEU A 159 1.14 -1.31 -13.12
C LEU A 159 0.76 -0.15 -14.06
N PHE A 160 -0.50 0.32 -14.01
CA PHE A 160 -0.94 1.42 -14.84
C PHE A 160 -0.27 2.76 -14.46
N TRP A 161 -0.36 3.18 -13.19
CA TRP A 161 0.09 4.53 -12.81
C TRP A 161 1.58 4.61 -12.46
N ALA A 162 2.17 3.57 -11.87
CA ALA A 162 3.52 3.64 -11.30
C ALA A 162 4.61 3.91 -12.36
N PRO A 163 4.62 3.26 -13.55
CA PRO A 163 5.59 3.56 -14.60
C PRO A 163 5.44 4.99 -15.16
N ILE A 164 4.20 5.49 -15.27
CA ILE A 164 3.92 6.87 -15.73
C ILE A 164 4.51 7.85 -14.71
N ALA A 165 4.15 7.69 -13.44
CA ALA A 165 4.66 8.52 -12.35
C ALA A 165 6.19 8.48 -12.27
N ALA A 166 6.79 7.29 -12.43
CA ALA A 166 8.24 7.13 -12.44
C ALA A 166 8.93 7.94 -13.54
N ASN A 167 8.35 7.95 -14.74
CA ASN A 167 8.90 8.69 -15.88
C ASN A 167 8.77 10.20 -15.68
N VAL A 168 7.63 10.68 -15.19
CA VAL A 168 7.41 12.11 -14.90
C VAL A 168 8.35 12.58 -13.80
N LEU A 169 8.43 11.85 -12.69
CA LEU A 169 9.35 12.15 -11.58
C LEU A 169 10.81 12.18 -12.05
N LYS A 170 11.23 11.21 -12.87
CA LYS A 170 12.59 11.20 -13.45
C LYS A 170 12.86 12.46 -14.29
N LYS A 171 11.92 12.86 -15.15
CA LYS A 171 12.04 14.09 -15.96
C LYS A 171 12.15 15.34 -15.09
N ALA A 172 11.43 15.38 -13.96
CA ALA A 172 11.49 16.45 -12.97
C ALA A 172 12.69 16.36 -11.99
N GLY A 173 13.69 15.52 -12.30
CA GLY A 173 14.92 15.39 -11.52
C GLY A 173 14.75 14.73 -10.15
N TRP A 174 13.69 13.97 -9.94
CA TRP A 174 13.51 13.18 -8.72
C TRP A 174 14.29 11.87 -8.78
N LYS A 175 14.86 11.46 -7.65
CA LYS A 175 15.47 10.15 -7.46
C LYS A 175 14.40 9.12 -7.10
N GLY A 176 14.70 7.85 -7.29
CA GLY A 176 13.78 6.75 -6.94
C GLY A 176 12.81 6.35 -8.05
N GLY A 177 12.84 6.98 -9.22
CA GLY A 177 12.00 6.55 -10.36
C GLY A 177 12.24 5.09 -10.76
N ILE A 178 13.45 4.55 -10.58
CA ILE A 178 13.71 3.12 -10.82
C ILE A 178 12.97 2.21 -9.84
N LEU A 179 12.85 2.59 -8.57
CA LEU A 179 12.13 1.82 -7.55
C LEU A 179 10.64 1.74 -7.92
N LEU A 180 10.06 2.85 -8.35
CA LEU A 180 8.65 2.88 -8.76
C LEU A 180 8.39 2.10 -10.05
N LYS A 181 9.37 1.99 -10.95
CA LYS A 181 9.29 1.07 -12.10
C LYS A 181 9.35 -0.39 -11.66
N ILE A 182 10.22 -0.73 -10.72
CA ILE A 182 10.29 -2.08 -10.13
C ILE A 182 8.94 -2.42 -9.50
N VAL A 183 8.35 -1.50 -8.74
CA VAL A 183 7.00 -1.69 -8.18
C VAL A 183 5.96 -1.93 -9.26
N GLY A 184 5.86 -1.04 -10.26
CA GLY A 184 4.86 -1.18 -11.33
C GLY A 184 4.99 -2.50 -12.09
N TRP A 185 6.20 -2.87 -12.50
CA TRP A 185 6.43 -4.14 -13.20
C TRP A 185 6.27 -5.36 -12.29
N GLY A 186 6.67 -5.28 -11.02
CA GLY A 186 6.48 -6.36 -10.06
C GLY A 186 5.00 -6.67 -9.83
N PHE A 187 4.17 -5.64 -9.67
CA PHE A 187 2.71 -5.79 -9.58
C PHE A 187 2.11 -6.32 -10.89
N GLY A 188 2.66 -5.94 -12.05
CA GLY A 188 2.26 -6.51 -13.33
C GLY A 188 2.60 -8.00 -13.46
N ILE A 189 3.79 -8.40 -13.01
CA ILE A 189 4.24 -9.81 -12.99
C ILE A 189 3.37 -10.63 -12.03
N PHE A 190 3.15 -10.13 -10.82
CA PHE A 190 2.25 -10.71 -9.82
C PHE A 190 0.85 -10.97 -10.41
N PHE A 191 0.26 -9.96 -11.04
CA PHE A 191 -1.05 -10.11 -11.66
C PHE A 191 -1.07 -11.15 -12.78
N LEU A 192 -0.13 -11.05 -13.73
CA LEU A 192 -0.10 -11.90 -14.92
C LEU A 192 0.21 -13.36 -14.58
N PHE A 193 1.08 -13.60 -13.61
CA PHE A 193 1.47 -14.96 -13.22
C PHE A 193 0.63 -15.54 -12.09
N GLY A 194 -0.11 -14.73 -11.34
CA GLY A 194 -1.08 -15.20 -10.36
C GLY A 194 -2.20 -16.08 -10.95
N PHE A 195 -2.42 -16.03 -12.27
CA PHE A 195 -3.34 -16.94 -12.97
C PHE A 195 -2.83 -18.39 -13.09
N PHE A 196 -1.52 -18.62 -12.94
CA PHE A 196 -0.88 -19.89 -13.27
C PHE A 196 -0.29 -20.53 -12.01
N PRO A 197 -0.86 -21.63 -11.50
CA PRO A 197 -0.35 -22.32 -10.30
C PRO A 197 1.12 -22.72 -10.41
N ASP A 198 1.57 -23.13 -11.60
CA ASP A 198 2.96 -23.51 -11.88
C ASP A 198 3.96 -22.35 -11.74
N LEU A 199 3.47 -21.10 -11.71
CA LEU A 199 4.26 -19.88 -11.58
C LEU A 199 4.05 -19.18 -10.22
N SER A 200 3.40 -19.84 -9.25
CA SER A 200 3.10 -19.29 -7.93
C SER A 200 4.34 -18.75 -7.21
N ALA A 201 5.47 -19.47 -7.26
CA ALA A 201 6.73 -19.01 -6.67
C ALA A 201 7.21 -17.68 -7.26
N LEU A 202 7.05 -17.48 -8.57
CA LEU A 202 7.43 -16.23 -9.23
C LEU A 202 6.45 -15.09 -8.89
N SER A 203 5.16 -15.40 -8.84
CA SER A 203 4.12 -14.46 -8.40
C SER A 203 4.41 -13.97 -6.99
N ASN A 204 4.58 -14.88 -6.03
CA ASN A 204 4.83 -14.57 -4.62
C ASN A 204 6.17 -13.84 -4.43
N ALA A 205 7.21 -14.21 -5.17
CA ALA A 205 8.47 -13.49 -5.15
C ALA A 205 8.32 -12.05 -5.67
N SER A 206 7.54 -11.85 -6.73
CA SER A 206 7.28 -10.51 -7.27
C SER A 206 6.47 -9.65 -6.31
N GLU A 207 5.47 -10.23 -5.63
CA GLU A 207 4.72 -9.60 -4.56
C GLU A 207 5.63 -9.16 -3.41
N MET A 208 6.47 -10.09 -2.91
CA MET A 208 7.44 -9.80 -1.85
C MET A 208 8.39 -8.65 -2.22
N VAL A 209 8.83 -8.60 -3.48
CA VAL A 209 9.66 -7.49 -3.97
C VAL A 209 8.89 -6.18 -3.91
N VAL A 210 7.64 -6.12 -4.35
CA VAL A 210 6.88 -4.85 -4.38
C VAL A 210 6.51 -4.36 -2.98
N VAL A 211 6.12 -5.25 -2.06
CA VAL A 211 5.80 -4.88 -0.67
C VAL A 211 7.01 -4.36 0.10
N LEU A 212 8.23 -4.73 -0.32
CA LEU A 212 9.48 -4.20 0.27
C LEU A 212 10.00 -2.94 -0.43
N VAL A 213 9.84 -2.84 -1.75
CA VAL A 213 10.38 -1.73 -2.55
C VAL A 213 9.48 -0.51 -2.53
N LEU A 214 8.16 -0.68 -2.46
CA LEU A 214 7.21 0.43 -2.42
C LEU A 214 7.40 1.30 -1.16
N PRO A 215 7.49 0.74 0.07
CA PRO A 215 7.75 1.54 1.26
C PRO A 215 9.10 2.27 1.21
N LEU A 216 10.14 1.63 0.68
CA LEU A 216 11.43 2.27 0.46
C LEU A 216 11.30 3.49 -0.48
N TRP A 217 10.53 3.34 -1.56
CA TRP A 217 10.25 4.46 -2.46
C TRP A 217 9.49 5.57 -1.75
N MET A 218 8.49 5.26 -0.92
CA MET A 218 7.73 6.26 -0.16
C MET A 218 8.61 7.05 0.80
N LEU A 219 9.50 6.37 1.54
CA LEU A 219 10.47 7.01 2.44
C LEU A 219 11.41 7.94 1.66
N LEU A 220 11.93 7.48 0.52
CA LEU A 220 12.83 8.28 -0.33
C LEU A 220 12.09 9.48 -0.97
N PHE A 221 10.86 9.28 -1.41
CA PHE A 221 10.02 10.33 -1.99
C PHE A 221 9.71 11.40 -0.94
N GLY A 222 9.21 11.01 0.24
CA GLY A 222 8.92 11.92 1.33
C GLY A 222 10.16 12.69 1.82
N TRP A 223 11.30 12.02 1.94
CA TRP A 223 12.57 12.68 2.28
C TRP A 223 12.98 13.74 1.26
N GLN A 224 12.91 13.41 -0.04
CA GLN A 224 13.20 14.38 -1.10
C GLN A 224 12.24 15.57 -1.08
N LEU A 225 10.95 15.32 -0.83
CA LEU A 225 9.94 16.36 -0.75
C LEU A 225 10.17 17.29 0.45
N LEU A 226 10.55 16.76 1.63
CA LEU A 226 10.98 17.56 2.78
C LEU A 226 12.20 18.43 2.46
N ARG A 227 13.21 17.88 1.77
CA ARG A 227 14.39 18.66 1.37
C ARG A 227 14.02 19.80 0.43
N ARG A 228 13.22 19.53 -0.60
CA ARG A 228 12.75 20.55 -1.55
C ARG A 228 11.92 21.64 -0.87
N ALA A 229 11.07 21.28 0.09
CA ALA A 229 10.30 22.24 0.88
C ALA A 229 11.18 23.14 1.78
N ARG A 230 12.41 22.72 2.11
CA ARG A 230 13.41 23.50 2.87
C ARG A 230 14.31 24.36 1.97
N THR A 231 14.71 23.85 0.81
CA THR A 231 15.68 24.49 -0.10
C THR A 231 15.08 25.53 -1.05
N LEU A 232 13.85 25.99 -0.80
CA LEU A 232 13.27 27.19 -1.42
C LEU A 232 13.31 28.35 -0.41
N PRO A 233 14.45 29.07 -0.25
CA PRO A 233 14.46 30.33 0.49
C PRO A 233 13.76 31.42 -0.34
N ALA A 234 12.98 32.24 0.35
CA ALA A 234 12.90 33.70 0.38
C ALA A 234 13.68 34.59 -0.66
N ARG A 235 14.09 34.11 -1.84
CA ARG A 235 14.72 34.93 -2.90
C ARG A 235 13.75 35.91 -3.59
N LEU A 236 12.47 35.85 -3.25
CA LEU A 236 11.44 36.76 -3.77
C LEU A 236 10.82 37.66 -2.69
N GLN A 237 11.38 37.70 -1.47
CA GLN A 237 10.88 38.56 -0.39
C GLN A 237 11.82 39.73 -0.03
N GLY A 238 12.97 39.89 -0.71
CA GLY A 238 13.94 40.95 -0.42
C GLY A 238 14.48 41.73 -1.61
N ALA A 239 13.98 41.50 -2.83
CA ALA A 239 14.49 42.17 -4.05
C ALA A 239 13.55 43.24 -4.61
N GLY A 240 12.61 43.75 -3.81
CA GLY A 240 11.60 44.73 -4.25
C GLY A 240 11.40 45.91 -3.31
N ALA A 241 12.35 46.20 -2.42
CA ALA A 241 12.27 47.34 -1.50
C ALA A 241 13.55 48.19 -1.54
N THR A 242 13.93 48.63 -2.74
CA THR A 242 14.78 49.80 -2.97
C THR A 242 14.54 50.29 -4.38
N THR A 243 13.62 51.22 -4.57
CA THR A 243 13.84 52.59 -5.10
C THR A 243 12.48 53.28 -5.23
#